data_AF-A0A847FXT2-F1
#
_entry.id   AF-A0A847FXT2-F1
#
_cell.length_a   1.000
_cell.length_b   1.000
_cell.length_c   1.000
_cell.angle_alpha   90.00
_cell.angle_beta   90.00
_cell.angle_gamma   90.00
#
_symmetry.space_group_name_H-M   'P 1'
#
loop_
_entity.id
_entity.type
_entity.pdbx_description
1 polymer ?
#
loop_
_entity_poly.entity_id
_entity_poly.type
_entity_poly.pdbx_seq_one_letter_code
_entity_poly.pdbx_strand_id
1 'polypeptide(L)'
;MSGERILVADDRRENLLFLANSVLRPEGYDVITAIDGKQALDKALEEKPDLIITDLKMPRLSGLELMAALRKAGMVVPVILTTFYGSEQAAIQAFRLGARDYIIKPYEVKEMLESVERALIERRLLRETTDLKEGAQITRHLEERVRQLHSLCNIGRALAGIHSTDEVVRVAVEAAVYLTEAGSGKLFLVGSEPQKLELRALRGPSDPKSQSVRQPGDDALAVQAAQTGRVALAERDGGQGGQAVRLAAPIRAAETVTGVLAVDAKDEQSLSENDRYLLGLLAGFAGVALSNARLVERLREESHPADPGAPAQVGQAPGLAISAAEAERISGELRNLAAAAQVLAARLQVQSGTGEAGDF
;
A
#
# COMPACT_ATOMS: atom_id res chain seq x y z
N MET A 1 12.05 11.26 32.44
CA MET A 1 13.48 10.91 32.36
C MET A 1 13.84 10.85 30.89
N SER A 2 14.63 11.80 30.43
CA SER A 2 14.97 12.02 29.01
C SER A 2 15.99 10.99 28.53
N GLY A 3 15.52 9.88 27.95
CA GLY A 3 16.35 8.84 27.33
C GLY A 3 17.01 9.26 26.00
N GLU A 4 17.05 10.57 25.71
CA GLU A 4 17.72 11.13 24.54
C GLU A 4 19.22 10.90 24.60
N ARG A 5 19.77 10.63 23.42
CA ARG A 5 21.16 10.27 23.21
C ARG A 5 21.95 11.47 22.72
N ILE A 6 22.94 11.88 23.49
CA ILE A 6 23.81 13.02 23.19
C ILE A 6 25.22 12.52 22.87
N LEU A 7 25.73 12.89 21.71
CA LEU A 7 27.13 12.66 21.35
C LEU A 7 27.96 13.88 21.75
N VAL A 8 28.99 13.67 22.57
CA VAL A 8 29.95 14.69 22.97
C VAL A 8 31.30 14.41 22.33
N ALA A 9 31.84 15.37 21.59
CA ALA A 9 33.14 15.28 20.93
C ALA A 9 34.09 16.39 21.43
N ASP A 10 35.23 16.00 21.99
CA ASP A 10 36.26 16.90 22.52
C ASP A 10 37.60 16.14 22.59
N ASP A 11 38.71 16.79 22.25
CA ASP A 11 40.04 16.15 22.23
C ASP A 11 40.67 16.01 23.62
N ARG A 12 40.12 16.71 24.62
CA ARG A 12 40.52 16.60 26.02
C ARG A 12 39.59 15.65 26.77
N ARG A 13 40.15 14.54 27.22
CA ARG A 13 39.44 13.52 28.01
C ARG A 13 38.78 14.09 29.27
N GLU A 14 39.38 15.09 29.90
CA GLU A 14 38.83 15.80 31.06
C GLU A 14 37.50 16.48 30.74
N ASN A 15 37.43 17.20 29.61
CA ASN A 15 36.22 17.87 29.15
C ASN A 15 35.11 16.86 28.84
N LEU A 16 35.46 15.77 28.15
CA LEU A 16 34.52 14.67 27.86
C LEU A 16 33.93 14.08 29.14
N LEU A 17 34.78 13.76 30.13
CA LEU A 17 34.34 13.15 31.37
C LEU A 17 33.51 14.12 32.22
N PHE A 18 33.88 15.39 32.26
CA PHE A 18 33.12 16.42 32.96
C PHE A 18 31.73 16.60 32.33
N LEU A 19 31.66 16.84 31.01
CA LEU A 19 30.38 17.08 30.34
C LEU A 19 29.50 15.83 30.36
N ALA A 20 30.08 14.63 30.17
CA ALA A 20 29.32 13.39 30.20
C ALA A 20 28.83 13.04 31.61
N ASN A 21 29.71 12.98 32.61
CA ASN A 21 29.38 12.40 33.91
C ASN A 21 28.90 13.42 34.94
N SER A 22 29.31 14.68 34.83
CA SER A 22 28.99 15.71 35.82
C SER A 22 27.88 16.65 35.36
N VAL A 23 27.58 16.71 34.06
CA VAL A 23 26.56 17.61 33.50
C VAL A 23 25.41 16.85 32.85
N LEU A 24 25.67 15.98 31.88
CA LEU A 24 24.58 15.40 31.06
C LEU A 24 23.95 14.13 31.67
N ARG A 25 24.74 13.16 32.12
CA ARG A 25 24.21 11.93 32.75
C ARG A 25 23.39 12.18 34.02
N PRO A 26 23.76 13.12 34.92
CA PRO A 26 22.94 13.47 36.08
C PRO A 26 21.54 13.98 35.71
N GLU A 27 21.41 14.63 34.56
CA GLU A 27 20.14 15.11 33.99
C GLU A 27 19.36 14.00 33.24
N GLY A 28 19.90 12.78 33.20
CA GLY A 28 19.23 11.58 32.68
C GLY A 28 19.52 11.24 31.22
N TYR A 29 20.38 11.99 30.52
CA TYR A 29 20.72 11.74 29.11
C TYR A 29 21.64 10.51 28.92
N ASP A 30 21.45 9.78 27.81
CA ASP A 30 22.41 8.77 27.35
C ASP A 30 23.56 9.49 26.62
N VAL A 31 24.81 9.27 27.06
CA VAL A 31 25.95 10.04 26.56
C VAL A 31 26.99 9.16 25.90
N ILE A 32 27.22 9.46 24.62
CA ILE A 32 28.28 8.89 23.80
C ILE A 32 29.43 9.90 23.75
N THR A 33 30.67 9.42 23.87
CA THR A 33 31.86 10.29 23.82
C THR A 33 32.72 9.99 22.60
N ALA A 34 33.36 11.02 22.04
CA ALA A 34 34.34 10.91 20.96
C ALA A 34 35.56 11.81 21.23
N ILE A 35 36.76 11.28 21.02
CA ILE A 35 38.03 12.00 21.29
C ILE A 35 38.53 12.81 20.11
N ASP A 36 37.93 12.66 18.94
CA ASP A 36 38.30 13.38 17.72
C ASP A 36 37.09 13.46 16.78
N GLY A 37 37.14 14.37 15.80
CA GLY A 37 35.99 14.59 14.93
C GLY A 37 35.70 13.43 13.97
N LYS A 38 36.68 12.57 13.66
CA LYS A 38 36.45 11.37 12.83
C LYS A 38 35.65 10.33 13.62
N GLN A 39 36.07 10.06 14.86
CA GLN A 39 35.32 9.18 15.76
C GLN A 39 33.92 9.71 16.03
N ALA A 40 33.76 11.04 16.13
CA ALA A 40 32.45 11.66 16.27
C ALA A 40 31.56 11.39 15.05
N LEU A 41 32.07 11.54 13.83
CA LEU A 41 31.33 11.24 12.60
C LEU A 41 30.91 9.77 12.53
N ASP A 42 31.84 8.85 12.77
CA ASP A 42 31.59 7.40 12.71
C ASP A 42 30.48 7.02 13.71
N LYS A 43 30.59 7.47 14.96
CA LYS A 43 29.59 7.23 15.99
C LYS A 43 28.26 7.90 15.71
N ALA A 44 28.25 9.10 15.13
CA ALA A 44 27.01 9.80 14.81
C ALA A 44 26.20 9.04 13.74
N LEU A 45 26.87 8.44 12.76
CA LEU A 45 26.22 7.64 11.71
C LEU A 45 25.71 6.29 12.22
N GLU A 46 26.43 5.65 13.14
CA GLU A 46 26.07 4.36 13.73
C GLU A 46 24.94 4.50 14.77
N GLU A 47 25.12 5.39 15.74
CA GLU A 47 24.30 5.46 16.96
C GLU A 47 23.15 6.47 16.86
N LYS A 48 23.13 7.28 15.78
CA LYS A 48 22.09 8.27 15.45
C LYS A 48 21.64 9.12 16.66
N PRO A 49 22.56 9.92 17.24
CA PRO A 49 22.25 10.73 18.42
C PRO A 49 21.16 11.77 18.12
N ASP A 50 20.47 12.20 19.17
CA ASP A 50 19.45 13.25 19.14
C ASP A 50 20.07 14.65 19.15
N LEU A 51 21.28 14.78 19.69
CA LEU A 51 22.06 16.02 19.74
C LEU A 51 23.55 15.71 19.67
N ILE A 52 24.31 16.59 19.02
CA ILE A 52 25.78 16.55 19.01
C ILE A 52 26.32 17.81 19.67
N ILE A 53 27.19 17.65 20.66
CA ILE A 53 27.99 18.72 21.25
C ILE A 53 29.43 18.48 20.84
N THR A 54 30.07 19.43 20.17
CA THR A 54 31.40 19.21 19.59
C THR A 54 32.33 20.40 19.82
N ASP A 55 33.60 20.15 20.12
CA ASP A 55 34.61 21.22 20.12
C ASP A 55 34.84 21.69 18.68
N LEU A 56 35.02 23.00 18.51
CA LEU A 56 35.40 23.62 17.26
C LEU A 56 36.75 23.09 16.77
N LYS A 57 37.73 22.93 17.67
CA LYS A 57 39.09 22.49 17.33
C LYS A 57 39.34 21.11 17.91
N MET A 58 39.47 20.12 17.04
CA MET A 58 39.86 18.76 17.39
C MET A 58 40.75 18.17 16.30
N PRO A 59 41.56 17.15 16.62
CA PRO A 59 42.32 16.40 15.62
C PRO A 59 41.41 15.74 14.56
N ARG A 60 42.00 15.46 13.40
CA ARG A 60 41.42 14.76 12.24
C ARG A 60 40.27 15.49 11.53
N LEU A 61 39.24 15.91 12.25
CA LEU A 61 38.16 16.76 11.75
C LEU A 61 37.83 17.80 12.81
N SER A 62 37.77 19.06 12.40
CA SER A 62 37.24 20.16 13.21
C SER A 62 35.72 20.06 13.37
N GLY A 63 35.15 20.77 14.34
CA GLY A 63 33.71 20.80 14.55
C GLY A 63 32.92 21.28 13.33
N LEU A 64 33.45 22.25 12.57
CA LEU A 64 32.82 22.74 11.34
C LEU A 64 32.89 21.71 10.20
N GLU A 65 34.02 21.01 10.06
CA GLU A 65 34.19 19.94 9.07
C GLU A 65 33.28 18.75 9.39
N LEU A 66 33.15 18.40 10.67
CA LEU A 66 32.20 17.41 11.15
C LEU A 66 30.78 17.79 10.72
N MET A 67 30.32 19.01 11.02
CA MET A 67 28.98 19.47 10.60
C MET A 67 28.77 19.38 9.09
N ALA A 68 29.76 19.79 8.29
CA ALA A 68 29.68 19.68 6.83
C ALA A 68 29.56 18.22 6.37
N ALA A 69 30.30 17.30 7.01
CA ALA A 69 30.23 15.87 6.72
C ALA A 69 28.88 15.26 7.11
N LEU A 70 28.33 15.59 8.28
CA LEU A 70 27.01 15.12 8.72
C LEU A 70 25.91 15.58 7.75
N ARG A 71 25.97 16.85 7.31
CA ARG A 71 25.04 17.38 6.31
C ARG A 71 25.16 16.66 4.97
N LYS A 72 26.39 16.37 4.51
CA LYS A 72 26.62 15.63 3.26
C LYS A 72 26.08 14.18 3.35
N ALA A 73 26.09 13.60 4.53
CA ALA A 73 25.49 12.29 4.79
C ALA A 73 23.94 12.33 4.93
N GLY A 74 23.32 13.51 4.76
CA GLY A 74 21.86 13.67 4.88
C GLY A 74 21.34 13.63 6.32
N MET A 75 22.23 13.70 7.32
CA MET A 75 21.82 13.65 8.72
C MET A 75 21.42 15.02 9.22
N VAL A 76 20.16 15.12 9.66
CA VAL A 76 19.58 16.33 10.26
C VAL A 76 19.54 16.12 11.77
N VAL A 77 20.63 16.53 12.44
CA VAL A 77 20.78 16.47 13.90
C VAL A 77 21.25 17.85 14.37
N PRO A 78 20.67 18.42 15.44
CA PRO A 78 21.16 19.68 15.99
C PRO A 78 22.60 19.51 16.48
N VAL A 79 23.43 20.52 16.21
CA VAL A 79 24.83 20.55 16.65
C VAL A 79 25.08 21.81 17.48
N ILE A 80 25.58 21.64 18.70
CA ILE A 80 26.09 22.71 19.55
C ILE A 80 27.62 22.71 19.45
N LEU A 81 28.19 23.84 19.04
CA LEU A 81 29.64 24.01 18.98
C LEU A 81 30.16 24.60 20.28
N THR A 82 31.29 24.10 20.76
CA THR A 82 31.98 24.62 21.95
C THR A 82 33.42 25.01 21.59
N THR A 83 33.99 26.07 22.19
CA THR A 83 35.39 26.45 21.90
C THR A 83 36.02 27.33 22.98
N PHE A 84 37.32 27.21 23.20
CA PHE A 84 38.10 28.18 23.99
C PHE A 84 38.50 29.44 23.19
N TYR A 85 38.44 29.36 21.86
CA TYR A 85 38.83 30.43 20.95
C TYR A 85 37.57 30.96 20.25
N GLY A 86 36.80 31.75 20.98
CA GLY A 86 35.63 32.45 20.44
C GLY A 86 36.06 33.57 19.50
N SER A 87 35.55 33.57 18.28
CA SER A 87 35.59 34.75 17.40
C SER A 87 34.23 34.93 16.74
N GLU A 88 33.81 36.18 16.54
CA GLU A 88 32.54 36.51 15.89
C GLU A 88 32.44 35.86 14.50
N GLN A 89 33.56 35.82 13.76
CA GLN A 89 33.65 35.16 12.46
C GLN A 89 33.40 33.65 12.52
N ALA A 90 33.94 32.96 13.54
CA ALA A 90 33.74 31.52 13.72
C ALA A 90 32.28 31.20 14.12
N ALA A 91 31.67 32.03 14.96
CA ALA A 91 30.26 31.90 15.33
C ALA A 91 29.35 32.10 14.10
N ILE A 92 29.60 33.11 13.27
CA ILE A 92 28.87 33.34 12.02
C ILE A 92 28.98 32.13 11.08
N GLN A 93 30.18 31.56 10.95
CA GLN A 93 30.40 30.39 10.09
C GLN A 93 29.68 29.14 10.63
N ALA A 94 29.68 28.93 11.94
CA ALA A 94 28.94 27.87 12.61
C ALA A 94 27.44 27.94 12.31
N PHE A 95 26.81 29.10 12.52
CA PHE A 95 25.38 29.28 12.25
C PHE A 95 25.05 29.09 10.75
N ARG A 96 25.91 29.57 9.84
CA ARG A 96 25.74 29.34 8.39
C ARG A 96 25.77 27.87 7.99
N LEU A 97 26.51 27.03 8.73
CA LEU A 97 26.56 25.59 8.50
C LEU A 97 25.40 24.84 9.17
N GLY A 98 24.53 25.53 9.91
CA GLY A 98 23.37 24.97 10.59
C GLY A 98 23.62 24.61 12.05
N ALA A 99 24.62 25.21 12.71
CA ALA A 99 24.83 25.01 14.14
C ALA A 99 23.61 25.55 14.88
N ARG A 100 23.13 24.78 15.85
CA ARG A 100 22.01 25.21 16.68
C ARG A 100 22.43 26.26 17.69
N ASP A 101 23.61 26.08 18.26
CA ASP A 101 24.16 27.01 19.24
C ASP A 101 25.69 27.01 19.19
N TYR A 102 26.29 28.05 19.77
CA TYR A 102 27.74 28.25 19.85
C TYR A 102 28.12 28.78 21.22
N ILE A 103 28.80 27.94 22.01
CA ILE A 103 29.14 28.19 23.41
C ILE A 103 30.65 28.42 23.56
N ILE A 104 31.03 29.51 24.22
CA ILE A 104 32.42 29.83 24.49
C ILE A 104 32.83 29.25 25.85
N LYS A 105 33.99 28.58 25.91
CA LYS A 105 34.57 28.03 27.13
C LYS A 105 35.42 29.12 27.84
N PRO A 106 35.37 29.21 29.18
CA PRO A 106 34.56 28.40 30.10
C PRO A 106 33.09 28.84 30.11
N TYR A 107 32.18 27.87 30.17
CA TYR A 107 30.74 28.09 30.23
C TYR A 107 30.19 27.67 31.60
N GLU A 108 29.06 28.27 31.98
CA GLU A 108 28.32 27.79 33.14
C GLU A 108 27.55 26.51 32.79
N VAL A 109 27.43 25.58 33.74
CA VAL A 109 26.66 24.33 33.55
C VAL A 109 25.22 24.64 33.13
N LYS A 110 24.63 25.69 33.72
CA LYS A 110 23.28 26.14 33.41
C LYS A 110 23.13 26.57 31.95
N GLU A 111 24.08 27.35 31.42
CA GLU A 111 24.07 27.81 30.03
C GLU A 111 24.12 26.63 29.05
N MET A 112 24.97 25.63 29.33
CA MET A 112 25.08 24.41 28.54
C MET A 112 23.74 23.63 28.54
N LEU A 113 23.13 23.45 29.71
CA LEU A 113 21.88 22.70 29.84
C LEU A 113 20.71 23.41 29.14
N GLU A 114 20.61 24.73 29.24
CA GLU A 114 19.59 25.52 28.51
C GLU A 114 19.76 25.36 26.99
N SER A 115 20.99 25.37 26.49
CA SER A 115 21.27 25.15 25.06
C SER A 115 20.87 23.74 24.61
N VAL A 116 21.22 22.72 25.41
CA VAL A 116 20.86 21.32 25.17
C VAL A 116 19.34 21.14 25.13
N GLU A 117 18.63 21.67 26.11
CA GLU A 117 17.17 21.56 26.20
C GLU A 117 16.49 22.22 25.00
N ARG A 118 16.89 23.44 24.62
CA ARG A 118 16.36 24.14 23.44
C ARG A 118 16.59 23.34 22.15
N ALA A 119 17.75 22.70 22.01
CA ALA A 119 18.07 21.91 20.83
C ALA A 119 17.26 20.60 20.78
N LEU A 120 17.07 19.93 21.92
CA LEU A 120 16.29 18.69 22.00
C LEU A 120 14.79 18.90 21.82
N ILE A 121 14.22 20.00 22.34
CA ILE A 121 12.81 20.34 22.11
C ILE A 121 12.52 20.48 20.62
N GLU A 122 13.35 21.23 19.89
CA GLU A 122 13.20 21.38 18.44
C GLU A 122 13.36 20.04 17.71
N ARG A 123 14.29 19.19 18.17
CA ARG A 123 14.46 17.84 17.61
C ARG A 123 13.22 16.98 17.80
N ARG A 124 12.58 17.02 18.97
CA ARG A 124 11.32 16.31 19.25
C ARG A 124 10.20 16.81 18.34
N LEU A 125 10.03 18.12 18.22
CA LEU A 125 9.00 18.73 17.35
C LEU A 125 9.20 18.33 15.89
N LEU A 126 10.44 18.34 15.39
CA LEU A 126 10.73 17.92 14.02
C LEU A 126 10.37 16.45 13.79
N ARG A 127 10.71 15.55 14.73
CA ARG A 127 10.34 14.12 14.65
C ARG A 127 8.82 13.92 14.67
N GLU A 128 8.12 14.59 15.57
CA GLU A 128 6.67 14.47 15.67
C GLU A 128 5.97 14.90 14.37
N THR A 129 6.42 15.99 13.74
CA THR A 129 5.86 16.43 12.45
C THR A 129 6.15 15.47 11.30
N THR A 130 7.29 14.77 11.30
CA THR A 130 7.59 13.75 10.29
C THR A 130 6.76 12.50 10.52
N ASP A 131 6.64 12.04 11.76
CA ASP A 131 5.91 10.83 12.13
C ASP A 131 4.40 10.99 11.84
N LEU A 132 3.83 12.16 12.13
CA LEU A 132 2.44 12.48 11.82
C LEU A 132 2.17 12.47 10.30
N LYS A 133 3.12 12.97 9.48
CA LYS A 133 2.98 12.97 8.02
C LYS A 133 3.03 11.56 7.44
N GLU A 134 3.92 10.71 7.95
CA GLU A 134 4.03 9.31 7.52
C GLU A 134 2.78 8.51 7.91
N GLY A 135 2.29 8.65 9.14
CA GLY A 135 1.06 8.00 9.60
C GLY A 135 -0.19 8.39 8.81
N ALA A 136 -0.31 9.68 8.45
CA ALA A 136 -1.42 10.17 7.62
C ALA A 136 -1.40 9.58 6.20
N GLN A 137 -0.22 9.38 5.61
CA GLN A 137 -0.08 8.77 4.29
C GLN A 137 -0.47 7.29 4.29
N ILE A 138 -0.03 6.53 5.29
CA ILE A 138 -0.38 5.11 5.44
C ILE A 138 -1.90 4.95 5.60
N THR A 139 -2.52 5.78 6.44
CA THR A 139 -3.97 5.74 6.69
C THR A 139 -4.76 6.02 5.42
N ARG A 140 -4.38 7.03 4.63
CA ARG A 140 -5.04 7.34 3.36
C ARG A 140 -4.93 6.19 2.36
N HIS A 141 -3.76 5.57 2.24
CA HIS A 141 -3.57 4.43 1.33
C HIS A 141 -4.42 3.22 1.74
N LEU A 142 -4.56 2.98 3.06
CA LEU A 142 -5.41 1.91 3.58
C LEU A 142 -6.90 2.17 3.29
N GLU A 143 -7.37 3.41 3.47
CA GLU A 143 -8.76 3.79 3.18
C GLU A 143 -9.12 3.60 1.70
N GLU A 144 -8.22 3.96 0.78
CA GLU A 144 -8.38 3.71 -0.65
C GLU A 144 -8.48 2.21 -0.93
N ARG A 145 -7.64 1.39 -0.29
CA ARG A 145 -7.65 -0.07 -0.49
C ARG A 145 -8.90 -0.73 0.06
N VAL A 146 -9.40 -0.28 1.22
CA VAL A 146 -10.67 -0.75 1.80
C VAL A 146 -11.85 -0.38 0.91
N ARG A 147 -11.88 0.85 0.38
CA ARG A 147 -12.95 1.30 -0.53
C ARG A 147 -12.98 0.46 -1.81
N GLN A 148 -11.82 0.15 -2.38
CA GLN A 148 -11.71 -0.73 -3.55
C GLN A 148 -12.25 -2.15 -3.26
N LEU A 149 -11.89 -2.73 -2.11
CA LEU A 149 -12.39 -4.05 -1.69
C LEU A 149 -13.91 -4.05 -1.46
N HIS A 150 -14.45 -2.99 -0.86
CA HIS A 150 -15.90 -2.86 -0.67
C HIS A 150 -16.65 -2.77 -2.00
N SER A 151 -16.14 -2.03 -2.99
CA SER A 151 -16.73 -1.99 -4.33
C SER A 151 -16.73 -3.36 -5.01
N LEU A 152 -15.62 -4.11 -4.92
CA LEU A 152 -15.51 -5.47 -5.44
C LEU A 152 -16.53 -6.43 -4.79
N CYS A 153 -16.62 -6.43 -3.45
CA CYS A 153 -17.56 -7.28 -2.73
C CYS A 153 -19.02 -6.96 -3.09
N ASN A 154 -19.37 -5.68 -3.24
CA ASN A 154 -20.72 -5.27 -3.59
C ASN A 154 -21.10 -5.73 -5.00
N ILE A 155 -20.19 -5.61 -5.98
CA ILE A 155 -20.42 -6.07 -7.35
C ILE A 155 -20.51 -7.60 -7.40
N GLY A 156 -19.63 -8.31 -6.72
CA GLY A 156 -19.69 -9.77 -6.63
C GLY A 156 -21.03 -10.26 -6.05
N ARG A 157 -21.52 -9.59 -5.01
CA ARG A 157 -22.81 -9.90 -4.38
C ARG A 157 -24.00 -9.58 -5.29
N ALA A 158 -23.93 -8.47 -6.05
CA ALA A 158 -24.94 -8.12 -7.04
C ALA A 158 -25.00 -9.15 -8.17
N LEU A 159 -23.85 -9.56 -8.71
CA LEU A 159 -23.76 -10.58 -9.77
C LEU A 159 -24.29 -11.94 -9.29
N ALA A 160 -23.93 -12.37 -8.08
CA ALA A 160 -24.35 -13.66 -7.54
C ALA A 160 -25.87 -13.78 -7.31
N GLY A 161 -26.58 -12.66 -7.15
CA GLY A 161 -28.04 -12.62 -6.98
C GLY A 161 -28.83 -12.68 -8.28
N ILE A 162 -28.16 -12.64 -9.44
CA ILE A 162 -28.83 -12.64 -10.75
C ILE A 162 -29.13 -14.09 -11.17
N HIS A 163 -30.33 -14.32 -11.68
CA HIS A 163 -30.83 -15.65 -12.07
C HIS A 163 -30.99 -15.82 -13.59
N SER A 164 -30.56 -14.84 -14.38
CA SER A 164 -30.62 -14.86 -15.85
C SER A 164 -29.22 -14.73 -16.42
N THR A 165 -28.86 -15.64 -17.33
CA THR A 165 -27.57 -15.60 -18.01
C THR A 165 -27.35 -14.27 -18.74
N ASP A 166 -28.40 -13.74 -19.39
CA ASP A 166 -28.33 -12.49 -20.16
C ASP A 166 -28.15 -11.25 -19.27
N GLU A 167 -28.67 -11.28 -18.05
CA GLU A 167 -28.50 -10.16 -17.11
C GLU A 167 -27.12 -10.20 -16.43
N VAL A 168 -26.58 -11.39 -16.14
CA VAL A 168 -25.22 -11.54 -15.60
C VAL A 168 -24.20 -10.97 -16.57
N VAL A 169 -24.27 -11.33 -17.86
CA VAL A 169 -23.29 -10.85 -18.84
C VAL A 169 -23.34 -9.34 -19.02
N ARG A 170 -24.53 -8.74 -18.95
CA ARG A 170 -24.75 -7.29 -19.06
C ARG A 170 -24.11 -6.55 -17.87
N VAL A 171 -24.46 -6.97 -16.65
CA VAL A 171 -23.95 -6.35 -15.41
C VAL A 171 -22.43 -6.56 -15.28
N ALA A 172 -21.90 -7.70 -15.71
CA ALA A 172 -20.46 -7.96 -15.69
C ALA A 172 -19.68 -7.00 -16.59
N VAL A 173 -20.17 -6.72 -17.81
CA VAL A 173 -19.56 -5.74 -18.72
C VAL A 173 -19.66 -4.32 -18.15
N GLU A 174 -20.81 -3.94 -17.60
CA GLU A 174 -21.00 -2.62 -16.96
C GLU A 174 -20.04 -2.41 -15.80
N ALA A 175 -19.91 -3.40 -14.91
CA ALA A 175 -19.00 -3.38 -13.79
C ALA A 175 -17.53 -3.35 -14.22
N ALA A 176 -17.17 -4.07 -15.28
CA ALA A 176 -15.81 -4.08 -15.81
C ALA A 176 -15.39 -2.68 -16.30
N VAL A 177 -16.22 -2.07 -17.13
CA VAL A 177 -15.97 -0.72 -17.66
C VAL A 177 -15.94 0.32 -16.53
N TYR A 178 -16.81 0.17 -15.52
CA TYR A 178 -16.83 1.08 -14.37
C TYR A 178 -15.59 0.96 -13.47
N LEU A 179 -15.14 -0.27 -13.17
CA LEU A 179 -14.02 -0.49 -12.25
C LEU A 179 -12.66 -0.23 -12.87
N THR A 180 -12.50 -0.48 -14.17
CA THR A 180 -11.23 -0.24 -14.88
C THR A 180 -11.19 1.10 -15.62
N GLU A 181 -12.25 1.92 -15.47
CA GLU A 181 -12.44 3.19 -16.19
C GLU A 181 -12.24 3.08 -17.72
N ALA A 182 -12.50 1.90 -18.28
CA ALA A 182 -12.21 1.62 -19.68
C ALA A 182 -13.16 2.36 -20.63
N GLY A 183 -12.75 2.52 -21.88
CA GLY A 183 -13.58 3.14 -22.92
C GLY A 183 -14.70 2.20 -23.36
N SER A 184 -14.45 0.88 -23.43
CA SER A 184 -15.48 -0.08 -23.84
C SER A 184 -15.25 -1.45 -23.21
N GLY A 185 -16.29 -2.27 -23.19
CA GLY A 185 -16.24 -3.62 -22.64
C GLY A 185 -17.04 -4.60 -23.46
N LYS A 186 -16.57 -5.85 -23.52
CA LYS A 186 -17.19 -6.96 -24.26
C LYS A 186 -17.12 -8.22 -23.42
N LEU A 187 -18.14 -9.05 -23.50
CA LEU A 187 -18.14 -10.37 -22.88
C LEU A 187 -18.51 -11.41 -23.92
N PHE A 188 -17.66 -12.41 -24.02
CA PHE A 188 -17.81 -13.56 -24.87
C PHE A 188 -18.13 -14.79 -24.03
N LEU A 189 -19.04 -15.65 -24.48
CA LEU A 189 -19.21 -16.99 -23.93
C LEU A 189 -18.66 -18.01 -24.92
N VAL A 190 -18.07 -19.08 -24.41
CA VAL A 190 -17.64 -20.21 -25.23
C VAL A 190 -18.90 -20.95 -25.70
N GLY A 191 -19.06 -21.07 -27.01
CA GLY A 191 -20.16 -21.81 -27.62
C GLY A 191 -19.97 -23.32 -27.55
N SER A 192 -20.80 -24.08 -28.28
CA SER A 192 -20.74 -25.54 -28.32
C SER A 192 -19.44 -26.11 -28.89
N GLU A 193 -18.68 -25.31 -29.64
CA GLU A 193 -17.33 -25.62 -30.09
C GLU A 193 -16.32 -24.78 -29.27
N PRO A 194 -15.28 -25.38 -28.67
CA PRO A 194 -14.34 -24.69 -27.78
C PRO A 194 -13.53 -23.56 -28.43
N GLN A 195 -13.57 -23.42 -29.77
CA GLN A 195 -12.91 -22.36 -30.53
C GLN A 195 -13.87 -21.26 -31.01
N LYS A 196 -15.19 -21.42 -30.87
CA LYS A 196 -16.16 -20.40 -31.28
C LYS A 196 -16.61 -19.61 -30.06
N LEU A 197 -16.19 -18.35 -30.01
CA LEU A 197 -16.67 -17.38 -29.04
C LEU A 197 -17.94 -16.72 -29.58
N GLU A 198 -18.96 -16.62 -28.73
CA GLU A 198 -20.16 -15.85 -29.02
C GLU A 198 -20.11 -14.56 -28.21
N LEU A 199 -20.17 -13.41 -28.89
CA LEU A 199 -20.33 -12.12 -28.23
C LEU A 199 -21.72 -12.07 -27.61
N ARG A 200 -21.76 -11.91 -26.28
CA ARG A 200 -22.99 -11.96 -25.46
C ARG A 200 -23.38 -10.62 -24.86
N ALA A 201 -22.40 -9.77 -24.56
CA ALA A 201 -22.66 -8.41 -24.15
C ALA A 201 -21.58 -7.46 -24.68
N LEU A 202 -21.98 -6.25 -25.04
CA LEU A 202 -21.06 -5.18 -25.41
C LEU A 202 -21.51 -3.84 -24.84
N ARG A 203 -20.55 -3.01 -24.45
CA ARG A 203 -20.74 -1.60 -24.10
C ARG A 203 -19.73 -0.78 -24.89
N GLY A 204 -20.21 0.06 -25.79
CA GLY A 204 -19.37 0.94 -26.61
C GLY A 204 -18.94 2.22 -25.88
N PRO A 205 -17.97 2.96 -26.43
CA PRO A 205 -17.43 4.19 -25.82
C PRO A 205 -18.43 5.35 -25.73
N SER A 206 -19.46 5.35 -26.57
CA SER A 206 -20.50 6.39 -26.61
C SER A 206 -21.81 5.95 -25.95
N ASP A 207 -21.93 4.70 -25.49
CA ASP A 207 -23.17 4.15 -24.93
C ASP A 207 -23.01 3.88 -23.41
N PRO A 208 -23.80 4.56 -22.54
CA PRO A 208 -23.68 4.36 -21.09
C PRO A 208 -24.19 3.00 -20.61
N LYS A 209 -24.95 2.26 -21.43
CA LYS A 209 -25.51 0.95 -21.04
C LYS A 209 -24.94 -0.16 -21.93
N SER A 210 -24.79 -1.35 -21.35
CA SER A 210 -24.42 -2.52 -22.12
C SER A 210 -25.66 -3.17 -22.75
N GLN A 211 -25.49 -3.73 -23.95
CA GLN A 211 -26.54 -4.41 -24.70
C GLN A 211 -26.21 -5.91 -24.81
N SER A 212 -27.23 -6.76 -24.63
CA SER A 212 -27.13 -8.19 -24.91
C SER A 212 -27.21 -8.41 -26.43
N VAL A 213 -26.22 -9.12 -26.97
CA VAL A 213 -26.12 -9.43 -28.41
C VAL A 213 -25.85 -10.92 -28.53
N ARG A 214 -26.17 -11.55 -29.67
CA ARG A 214 -25.74 -12.93 -29.97
C ARG A 214 -25.17 -12.96 -31.37
N GLN A 215 -23.85 -12.84 -31.48
CA GLN A 215 -23.14 -12.85 -32.76
C GLN A 215 -21.81 -13.61 -32.61
N PRO A 216 -21.28 -14.20 -33.70
CA PRO A 216 -19.94 -14.77 -33.70
C PRO A 216 -18.91 -13.70 -33.33
N GLY A 217 -18.02 -14.01 -32.39
CA GLY A 217 -16.97 -13.11 -31.92
C GLY A 217 -15.59 -13.56 -32.38
N ASP A 218 -14.99 -12.79 -33.29
CA ASP A 218 -13.59 -12.96 -33.71
C ASP A 218 -12.70 -11.95 -32.97
N ASP A 219 -12.33 -12.27 -31.73
CA ASP A 219 -11.36 -11.46 -30.96
C ASP A 219 -10.16 -12.32 -30.55
N ALA A 220 -9.01 -12.05 -31.18
CA ALA A 220 -7.77 -12.79 -30.96
C ALA A 220 -7.28 -12.73 -29.50
N LEU A 221 -7.47 -11.60 -28.82
CA LEU A 221 -7.08 -11.45 -27.42
C LEU A 221 -8.01 -12.26 -26.51
N ALA A 222 -9.30 -12.28 -26.82
CA ALA A 222 -10.25 -13.11 -26.11
C ALA A 222 -9.96 -14.61 -26.31
N VAL A 223 -9.65 -15.03 -27.54
CA VAL A 223 -9.25 -16.43 -27.83
C VAL A 223 -7.99 -16.81 -27.05
N GLN A 224 -6.99 -15.92 -26.99
CA GLN A 224 -5.77 -16.16 -26.21
C GLN A 224 -6.07 -16.29 -24.71
N ALA A 225 -6.90 -15.42 -24.14
CA ALA A 225 -7.29 -15.51 -22.73
C ALA A 225 -8.07 -16.80 -22.44
N ALA A 226 -8.93 -17.25 -23.37
CA ALA A 226 -9.66 -18.50 -23.25
C ALA A 226 -8.75 -19.73 -23.24
N GLN A 227 -7.73 -19.76 -24.12
CA GLN A 227 -6.79 -20.88 -24.25
C GLN A 227 -5.78 -20.93 -23.10
N THR A 228 -5.20 -19.78 -22.74
CA THR A 228 -4.20 -19.70 -21.67
C THR A 228 -4.83 -19.77 -20.29
N GLY A 229 -6.11 -19.40 -20.18
CA GLY A 229 -6.83 -19.32 -18.92
C GLY A 229 -6.24 -18.29 -17.97
N ARG A 230 -5.45 -17.32 -18.47
CA ARG A 230 -4.89 -16.20 -17.71
C ARG A 230 -5.33 -14.88 -18.33
N VAL A 231 -5.27 -13.80 -17.54
CA VAL A 231 -5.58 -12.46 -18.03
C VAL A 231 -4.53 -12.07 -19.08
N ALA A 232 -4.97 -11.86 -20.31
CA ALA A 232 -4.13 -11.47 -21.43
C ALA A 232 -4.14 -9.94 -21.60
N LEU A 233 -3.01 -9.40 -22.04
CA LEU A 233 -2.83 -7.98 -22.37
C LEU A 233 -2.32 -7.90 -23.81
N ALA A 234 -2.90 -7.01 -24.60
CA ALA A 234 -2.35 -6.64 -25.90
C ALA A 234 -2.36 -5.13 -26.08
N GLU A 235 -1.26 -4.62 -26.60
CA GLU A 235 -1.14 -3.24 -27.06
C GLU A 235 -1.60 -3.18 -28.52
N ARG A 236 -2.50 -2.25 -28.84
CA ARG A 236 -2.89 -1.97 -30.22
C ARG A 236 -2.05 -0.80 -30.71
N ASP A 237 -1.31 -1.01 -31.80
CA ASP A 237 -0.70 0.08 -32.57
C ASP A 237 -1.82 0.94 -33.16
N GLY A 238 -2.15 2.04 -32.47
CA GLY A 238 -2.93 3.11 -33.04
C GLY A 238 -2.05 3.87 -34.01
N GLY A 239 -2.43 3.92 -35.29
CA GLY A 239 -1.72 4.74 -36.27
C GLY A 239 -1.57 6.19 -35.77
N GLN A 240 -0.34 6.71 -35.85
CA GLN A 240 0.12 8.03 -35.40
C GLN A 240 -0.60 8.60 -34.15
N GLY A 241 -0.24 8.11 -32.97
CA GLY A 241 -0.29 8.94 -31.75
C GLY A 241 -0.67 8.29 -30.43
N GLY A 242 -1.11 7.03 -30.37
CA GLY A 242 -1.48 6.43 -29.09
C GLY A 242 -1.51 4.90 -29.10
N GLN A 243 -0.84 4.28 -28.12
CA GLN A 243 -0.95 2.85 -27.84
C GLN A 243 -2.20 2.60 -27.01
N ALA A 244 -3.22 1.93 -27.58
CA ALA A 244 -4.40 1.54 -26.82
C ALA A 244 -4.17 0.16 -26.20
N VAL A 245 -4.16 0.09 -24.86
CA VAL A 245 -4.00 -1.18 -24.13
C VAL A 245 -5.36 -1.86 -24.01
N ARG A 246 -5.39 -3.17 -24.28
CA ARG A 246 -6.58 -4.03 -24.13
C ARG A 246 -6.29 -5.13 -23.13
N LEU A 247 -7.28 -5.43 -22.30
CA LEU A 247 -7.22 -6.50 -21.30
C LEU A 247 -8.34 -7.51 -21.57
N ALA A 248 -8.03 -8.80 -21.47
CA ALA A 248 -9.02 -9.88 -21.54
C ALA A 248 -8.82 -10.87 -20.39
N ALA A 249 -9.84 -11.03 -19.55
CA ALA A 249 -9.86 -11.95 -18.42
C ALA A 249 -10.77 -13.15 -18.71
N PRO A 250 -10.29 -14.39 -18.53
CA PRO A 250 -11.12 -15.57 -18.72
C PRO A 250 -12.12 -15.73 -17.57
N ILE A 251 -13.36 -16.03 -17.92
CA ILE A 251 -14.44 -16.37 -17.02
C ILE A 251 -14.44 -17.89 -16.85
N ARG A 252 -14.28 -18.35 -15.61
CA ARG A 252 -14.17 -19.77 -15.30
C ARG A 252 -15.37 -20.24 -14.48
N ALA A 253 -15.92 -21.38 -14.85
CA ALA A 253 -16.80 -22.17 -13.99
C ALA A 253 -16.07 -23.47 -13.66
N ALA A 254 -15.78 -23.68 -12.38
CA ALA A 254 -14.86 -24.74 -11.91
C ALA A 254 -13.52 -24.71 -12.67
N GLU A 255 -13.10 -25.84 -13.25
CA GLU A 255 -11.84 -25.99 -13.99
C GLU A 255 -11.93 -25.52 -15.46
N THR A 256 -13.12 -25.15 -15.94
CA THR A 256 -13.36 -24.86 -17.36
C THR A 256 -13.55 -23.36 -17.63
N VAL A 257 -12.94 -22.86 -18.71
CA VAL A 257 -13.19 -21.50 -19.18
C VAL A 257 -14.52 -21.48 -19.94
N THR A 258 -15.50 -20.77 -19.41
CA THR A 258 -16.86 -20.68 -19.96
C THR A 258 -17.09 -19.40 -20.76
N GLY A 259 -16.18 -18.44 -20.65
CA GLY A 259 -16.25 -17.17 -21.36
C GLY A 259 -15.02 -16.30 -21.15
N VAL A 260 -15.06 -15.09 -21.71
CA VAL A 260 -13.99 -14.11 -21.58
C VAL A 260 -14.60 -12.72 -21.46
N LEU A 261 -14.12 -11.95 -20.49
CA LEU A 261 -14.47 -10.56 -20.26
C LEU A 261 -13.31 -9.68 -20.75
N ALA A 262 -13.55 -8.84 -21.73
CA ALA A 262 -12.55 -7.96 -22.34
C ALA A 262 -12.92 -6.49 -22.15
N VAL A 263 -11.91 -5.65 -21.94
CA VAL A 263 -12.04 -4.19 -21.87
C VAL A 263 -10.97 -3.52 -22.74
N ASP A 264 -11.39 -2.44 -23.41
CA ASP A 264 -10.52 -1.63 -24.26
C ASP A 264 -10.37 -0.25 -23.61
N ALA A 265 -9.13 0.21 -23.43
CA ALA A 265 -8.85 1.56 -22.90
C ALA A 265 -9.44 2.66 -23.81
N LYS A 266 -9.74 3.82 -23.21
CA LYS A 266 -10.04 5.04 -23.98
C LYS A 266 -8.74 5.58 -24.57
N ASP A 267 -8.78 6.17 -25.76
CA ASP A 267 -7.58 6.66 -26.47
C ASP A 267 -6.63 7.44 -25.54
N GLU A 268 -5.33 7.13 -25.61
CA GLU A 268 -4.20 7.61 -24.79
C GLU A 268 -4.12 7.11 -23.32
N GLN A 269 -5.10 6.36 -22.80
CA GLN A 269 -5.01 5.78 -21.45
C GLN A 269 -4.27 4.43 -21.43
N SER A 270 -3.33 4.31 -20.50
CA SER A 270 -2.70 3.02 -20.14
C SER A 270 -3.51 2.33 -19.03
N LEU A 271 -3.86 1.06 -19.23
CA LEU A 271 -4.47 0.22 -18.19
C LEU A 271 -3.39 -0.25 -17.21
N SER A 272 -3.64 -0.07 -15.91
CA SER A 272 -2.70 -0.41 -14.84
C SER A 272 -2.68 -1.90 -14.50
N GLU A 273 -1.64 -2.35 -13.78
CA GLU A 273 -1.63 -3.71 -13.20
C GLU A 273 -2.80 -3.94 -12.23
N ASN A 274 -3.28 -2.88 -11.59
CA ASN A 274 -4.45 -2.94 -10.71
C ASN A 274 -5.72 -3.22 -11.52
N ASP A 275 -5.88 -2.64 -12.72
CA ASP A 275 -7.02 -2.91 -13.60
C ASP A 275 -7.03 -4.37 -14.07
N ARG A 276 -5.84 -4.94 -14.34
CA ARG A 276 -5.68 -6.36 -14.63
C ARG A 276 -6.18 -7.24 -13.49
N TYR A 277 -5.86 -6.88 -12.25
CA TYR A 277 -6.33 -7.59 -11.06
C TYR A 277 -7.84 -7.47 -10.86
N LEU A 278 -8.40 -6.25 -10.96
CA LEU A 278 -9.83 -5.98 -10.84
C LEU A 278 -10.65 -6.75 -11.88
N LEU A 279 -10.20 -6.74 -13.14
CA LEU A 279 -10.86 -7.45 -14.24
C LEU A 279 -10.85 -8.98 -14.01
N GLY A 280 -9.72 -9.52 -13.52
CA GLY A 280 -9.60 -10.93 -13.17
C GLY A 280 -10.58 -11.35 -12.07
N LEU A 281 -10.70 -10.55 -11.01
CA LEU A 281 -11.66 -10.80 -9.92
C LEU A 281 -13.12 -10.75 -10.42
N LEU A 282 -13.46 -9.74 -11.22
CA LEU A 282 -14.79 -9.64 -11.83
C LEU A 282 -15.12 -10.83 -12.72
N ALA A 283 -14.16 -11.30 -13.53
CA ALA A 283 -14.36 -12.49 -14.35
C ALA A 283 -14.60 -13.75 -13.50
N GLY A 284 -13.95 -13.84 -12.32
CA GLY A 284 -14.24 -14.87 -11.33
C GLY A 284 -15.68 -14.82 -10.80
N PHE A 285 -16.13 -13.63 -10.37
CA PHE A 285 -17.53 -13.45 -9.91
C PHE A 285 -18.56 -13.72 -11.00
N ALA A 286 -18.30 -13.27 -12.23
CA ALA A 286 -19.14 -13.55 -13.38
C ALA A 286 -19.24 -15.06 -13.66
N GLY A 287 -18.14 -15.81 -13.50
CA GLY A 287 -18.14 -17.26 -13.69
C GLY A 287 -19.04 -17.99 -12.71
N VAL A 288 -18.97 -17.62 -11.43
CA VAL A 288 -19.88 -18.14 -10.39
C VAL A 288 -21.33 -17.79 -10.71
N ALA A 289 -21.60 -16.51 -11.03
CA ALA A 289 -22.95 -16.04 -11.34
C ALA A 289 -23.55 -16.74 -12.58
N LEU A 290 -22.76 -16.93 -13.64
CA LEU A 290 -23.20 -17.64 -14.85
C LEU A 290 -23.48 -19.12 -14.58
N SER A 291 -22.64 -19.77 -13.77
CA SER A 291 -22.88 -21.16 -13.36
C SER A 291 -24.20 -21.28 -12.59
N ASN A 292 -24.46 -20.35 -11.67
CA ASN A 292 -25.70 -20.31 -10.89
C ASN A 292 -26.92 -20.03 -11.78
N ALA A 293 -26.86 -19.04 -12.67
CA ALA A 293 -27.94 -18.72 -13.59
C ALA A 293 -28.30 -19.91 -14.50
N ARG A 294 -27.30 -20.56 -15.12
CA ARG A 294 -27.50 -21.75 -15.95
C ARG A 294 -28.08 -22.95 -15.20
N LEU A 295 -27.77 -23.08 -13.91
CA LEU A 295 -28.34 -24.13 -13.07
C LEU A 295 -29.83 -23.85 -12.79
N VAL A 296 -30.15 -22.60 -12.44
CA VAL A 296 -31.55 -22.18 -12.20
C VAL A 296 -32.40 -22.30 -13.46
N GLU A 297 -31.87 -21.90 -14.63
CA GLU A 297 -32.55 -22.05 -15.92
C GLU A 297 -32.86 -23.52 -16.23
N ARG A 298 -31.87 -24.43 -16.08
CA ARG A 298 -32.07 -25.88 -16.28
C ARG A 298 -33.11 -26.47 -15.32
N LEU A 299 -33.04 -26.14 -14.05
CA LEU A 299 -34.01 -26.62 -13.06
C LEU A 299 -35.44 -26.14 -13.39
N ARG A 300 -35.60 -24.92 -13.91
CA ARG A 300 -36.90 -24.39 -14.34
C ARG A 300 -37.43 -25.07 -15.60
N GLU A 301 -36.56 -25.45 -16.51
CA GLU A 301 -36.91 -26.23 -17.71
C GLU A 301 -37.34 -27.65 -17.35
N GLU A 302 -36.62 -28.32 -16.44
CA GLU A 302 -36.95 -29.67 -15.96
C GLU A 302 -38.24 -29.72 -15.11
N SER A 303 -38.58 -28.63 -14.44
CA SER A 303 -39.83 -28.52 -13.67
C SER A 303 -41.01 -27.96 -14.47
N HIS A 304 -40.85 -27.70 -15.77
CA HIS A 304 -41.96 -27.49 -16.70
C HIS A 304 -42.38 -28.86 -17.28
N PRO A 305 -43.50 -29.46 -16.84
CA PRO A 305 -43.91 -30.77 -17.36
C PRO A 305 -44.43 -30.61 -18.79
N ALA A 306 -43.67 -31.10 -19.76
CA ALA A 306 -44.14 -31.25 -21.14
C ALA A 306 -45.00 -32.52 -21.35
N ASP A 307 -45.31 -33.29 -20.30
CA ASP A 307 -46.19 -34.46 -20.39
C ASP A 307 -46.86 -34.77 -19.03
N PRO A 308 -48.20 -34.81 -18.88
CA PRO A 308 -48.87 -35.07 -17.60
C PRO A 308 -48.80 -36.52 -17.10
N GLY A 309 -48.11 -37.43 -17.81
CA GLY A 309 -48.29 -38.88 -17.64
C GLY A 309 -47.11 -39.72 -17.13
N ALA A 310 -45.90 -39.19 -16.97
CA ALA A 310 -44.74 -40.02 -16.63
C ALA A 310 -44.39 -39.97 -15.12
N PRO A 311 -44.27 -41.12 -14.42
CA PRO A 311 -43.86 -41.13 -13.03
C PRO A 311 -42.42 -40.61 -12.89
N ALA A 312 -42.25 -39.65 -11.99
CA ALA A 312 -40.97 -39.05 -11.65
C ALA A 312 -39.95 -40.12 -11.25
N GLN A 313 -39.01 -40.42 -12.15
CA GLN A 313 -37.77 -41.08 -11.76
C GLN A 313 -36.83 -40.01 -11.22
N VAL A 314 -36.68 -40.00 -9.90
CA VAL A 314 -35.63 -39.26 -9.19
C VAL A 314 -34.28 -39.91 -9.58
N GLY A 315 -33.73 -39.50 -10.72
CA GLY A 315 -32.37 -39.80 -11.14
C GLY A 315 -31.40 -38.90 -10.38
N GLN A 316 -30.45 -39.53 -9.70
CA GLN A 316 -29.41 -38.89 -8.90
C GLN A 316 -28.69 -37.75 -9.66
N ALA A 317 -28.66 -36.56 -9.07
CA ALA A 317 -27.85 -35.44 -9.52
C ALA A 317 -26.35 -35.75 -9.37
N PRO A 318 -25.49 -35.56 -10.39
CA PRO A 318 -24.05 -35.63 -10.22
C PRO A 318 -23.51 -34.32 -9.62
N GLY A 319 -23.01 -34.48 -8.39
CA GLY A 319 -22.08 -33.65 -7.62
C GLY A 319 -21.52 -32.35 -8.21
N LEU A 320 -21.97 -31.24 -7.61
CA LEU A 320 -21.09 -30.16 -7.12
C LEU A 320 -21.63 -29.72 -5.75
N ALA A 321 -21.66 -30.67 -4.82
CA ALA A 321 -21.79 -30.35 -3.41
C ALA A 321 -20.42 -29.85 -2.97
N ILE A 322 -20.25 -28.53 -2.84
CA ILE A 322 -19.26 -28.00 -1.89
C ILE A 322 -19.66 -28.66 -0.57
N SER A 323 -18.83 -29.58 -0.08
CA SER A 323 -19.21 -30.34 1.12
C SER A 323 -19.44 -29.34 2.25
N ALA A 324 -20.40 -29.62 3.15
CA ALA A 324 -20.65 -28.73 4.29
C ALA A 324 -19.34 -28.40 5.06
N ALA A 325 -18.36 -29.31 5.02
CA ALA A 325 -17.02 -29.12 5.57
C ALA A 325 -16.17 -28.05 4.82
N GLU A 326 -16.29 -27.92 3.49
CA GLU A 326 -15.60 -26.88 2.72
C GLU A 326 -16.24 -25.51 2.90
N ALA A 327 -17.57 -25.45 3.00
CA ALA A 327 -18.28 -24.22 3.34
C ALA A 327 -17.94 -23.73 4.77
N GLU A 328 -17.85 -24.66 5.74
CA GLU A 328 -17.38 -24.36 7.09
C GLU A 328 -15.91 -23.92 7.11
N ARG A 329 -15.06 -24.53 6.28
CA ARG A 329 -13.64 -24.16 6.18
C ARG A 329 -13.45 -22.74 5.63
N ILE A 330 -14.15 -22.36 4.56
CA ILE A 330 -14.11 -21.00 3.99
C ILE A 330 -14.69 -19.98 4.98
N SER A 331 -15.79 -20.33 5.66
CA SER A 331 -16.36 -19.49 6.73
C SER A 331 -15.40 -19.29 7.91
N GLY A 332 -14.63 -20.34 8.25
CA GLY A 332 -13.59 -20.30 9.28
C GLY A 332 -12.41 -19.43 8.88
N GLU A 333 -11.93 -19.54 7.64
CA GLU A 333 -10.83 -18.72 7.12
C GLU A 333 -11.21 -17.23 7.05
N LEU A 334 -12.44 -16.90 6.62
CA LEU A 334 -12.95 -15.51 6.63
C LEU A 334 -13.08 -14.94 8.05
N ARG A 335 -13.51 -15.76 9.02
CA ARG A 335 -13.56 -15.35 10.45
C ARG A 335 -12.16 -15.12 11.02
N ASN A 336 -11.20 -15.98 10.68
CA ASN A 336 -9.81 -15.81 11.10
C ASN A 336 -9.16 -14.57 10.48
N LEU A 337 -9.47 -14.26 9.21
CA LEU A 337 -9.00 -13.04 8.56
C LEU A 337 -9.59 -11.77 9.22
N ALA A 338 -10.88 -11.80 9.56
CA ALA A 338 -11.54 -10.73 10.28
C ALA A 338 -10.97 -10.54 11.70
N ALA A 339 -10.70 -11.64 12.41
CA ALA A 339 -10.06 -11.60 13.73
C ALA A 339 -8.62 -11.07 13.66
N ALA A 340 -7.84 -11.47 12.65
CA ALA A 340 -6.49 -10.95 12.42
C ALA A 340 -6.51 -9.45 12.12
N ALA A 341 -7.47 -8.97 11.32
CA ALA A 341 -7.66 -7.54 11.06
C ALA A 341 -8.05 -6.75 12.32
N GLN A 342 -8.89 -7.31 13.19
CA GLN A 342 -9.25 -6.69 14.47
C GLN A 342 -8.08 -6.64 15.46
N VAL A 343 -7.25 -7.68 15.53
CA VAL A 343 -6.04 -7.69 16.37
C VAL A 343 -5.00 -6.67 15.88
N LEU A 344 -4.86 -6.53 14.55
CA LEU A 344 -4.02 -5.49 13.95
C LEU A 344 -4.55 -4.08 14.27
N ALA A 345 -5.86 -3.85 14.16
CA ALA A 345 -6.48 -2.59 14.53
C ALA A 345 -6.31 -2.27 16.03
N ALA A 346 -6.44 -3.28 16.90
CA ALA A 346 -6.24 -3.11 18.34
C ALA A 346 -4.77 -2.83 18.70
N ARG A 347 -3.80 -3.47 18.04
CA ARG A 347 -2.37 -3.18 18.24
C ARG A 347 -1.99 -1.78 17.76
N LEU A 348 -2.60 -1.31 16.67
CA LEU A 348 -2.42 0.07 16.19
C LEU A 348 -3.02 1.09 17.19
N GLN A 349 -4.16 0.79 17.80
CA GLN A 349 -4.75 1.63 18.84
C GLN A 349 -3.96 1.65 20.16
N VAL A 350 -3.33 0.53 20.54
CA VAL A 350 -2.48 0.47 21.74
C VAL A 350 -1.17 1.24 21.54
N GLN A 351 -0.62 1.30 20.32
CA GLN A 351 0.55 2.15 20.03
C GLN A 351 0.22 3.65 20.01
N SER A 352 -1.02 4.03 19.73
CA SER A 352 -1.49 5.42 19.86
C SER A 352 -1.96 5.81 21.27
N GLY A 353 -2.04 4.86 22.22
CA GLY A 353 -2.67 5.04 23.53
C GLY A 353 -1.74 5.01 24.76
N THR A 354 -0.45 4.70 24.63
CA THR A 354 0.49 4.67 25.77
C THR A 354 1.26 5.98 25.93
N GLY A 355 0.54 7.11 25.85
CA GLY A 355 1.14 8.44 25.93
C GLY A 355 0.36 9.45 26.73
N GLU A 356 -0.63 9.08 27.56
CA GLU A 356 -1.25 10.02 28.51
C GLU A 356 -2.11 9.27 29.54
N ALA A 357 -1.62 9.18 30.79
CA ALA A 357 -2.37 9.21 32.05
C ALA A 357 -1.55 8.53 33.17
N GLY A 358 -1.02 9.35 34.08
CA GLY A 358 -0.33 8.91 35.28
C GLY A 358 0.05 10.12 36.14
N ASP A 359 -0.95 10.93 36.46
CA ASP A 359 -0.91 11.99 37.46
C ASP A 359 -0.89 11.33 38.85
N PHE A 360 0.18 11.54 39.63
CA PHE A 360 0.24 11.66 41.10
C PHE A 360 1.65 11.99 41.57
#